data_AF-A0A936DMU2-F1
#
_entry.id   AF-A0A936DMU2-F1
#
_cell.length_a   1.000
_cell.length_b   1.000
_cell.length_c   1.000
_cell.angle_alpha   90.00
_cell.angle_beta   90.00
_cell.angle_gamma   90.00
#
_symmetry.space_group_name_H-M   'P 1'
#
loop_
_entity.id
_entity.type
_entity.pdbx_description
1 polymer ?
#
loop_
_entity_poly.entity_id
_entity_poly.type
_entity_poly.pdbx_seq_one_letter_code
_entity_poly.pdbx_strand_id
1 'polypeptide(L)'
;MRSCASGQTLGPVRSTRGVAGVVRFGTRTPTVPEAVIDALRARQDNNGYVLLDPPGSMKAGDRVQVRQGPLYGLEGIFESECSLNRVRLLVEVLGAPVRVTLPKSQLARSLNTDWT
;
A
#
# COMPACT_ATOMS: atom_id res chain seq x y z
N MET A 1 29.57 -17.18 7.94
CA MET A 1 28.20 -16.64 7.89
C MET A 1 27.76 -16.17 9.28
N ARG A 2 28.29 -15.05 9.78
CA ARG A 2 27.87 -14.48 11.08
C ARG A 2 27.89 -12.97 10.95
N SER A 3 26.75 -12.32 11.17
CA SER A 3 26.67 -10.88 11.41
C SER A 3 25.25 -10.53 11.85
N CYS A 4 25.08 -10.38 13.16
CA CYS A 4 24.26 -9.37 13.82
C CYS A 4 24.96 -9.10 15.16
N ALA A 5 25.10 -7.84 15.53
CA ALA A 5 25.68 -7.44 16.81
C ALA A 5 24.89 -8.06 17.98
N SER A 6 25.62 -8.44 19.04
CA SER A 6 25.16 -9.09 20.28
C SER A 6 24.33 -10.38 20.12
N GLY A 7 25.00 -11.52 19.94
CA GLY A 7 24.60 -12.83 20.47
C GLY A 7 23.30 -13.50 19.99
N GLN A 8 22.39 -12.80 19.33
CA GLN A 8 21.06 -13.33 19.01
C GLN A 8 21.02 -13.89 17.60
N THR A 9 20.70 -15.18 17.51
CA THR A 9 20.51 -15.89 16.25
C THR A 9 19.07 -15.69 15.79
N LEU A 10 18.87 -15.35 14.52
CA LEU A 10 17.53 -15.16 13.91
C LEU A 10 16.78 -16.48 13.63
N GLY A 11 17.38 -17.61 13.98
CA GLY A 11 16.84 -18.96 13.78
C GLY A 11 15.44 -19.15 14.39
N PRO A 12 15.20 -18.78 15.66
CA PRO A 12 13.88 -18.89 16.27
C PRO A 12 12.79 -18.10 15.53
N VAL A 13 13.10 -16.89 15.07
CA VAL A 13 12.16 -16.06 14.29
C VAL A 13 11.75 -16.75 13.00
N ARG A 14 12.71 -17.35 12.28
CA ARG A 14 12.45 -18.05 11.02
C ARG A 14 11.72 -19.38 11.18
N SER A 15 11.87 -20.03 12.34
CA SER A 15 11.18 -21.29 12.66
C SER A 15 9.78 -21.09 13.24
N THR A 16 9.32 -19.85 13.40
CA THR A 16 7.97 -19.55 13.91
C THR A 16 6.93 -19.70 12.81
N ARG A 17 5.86 -20.46 13.09
CA ARG A 17 4.76 -20.69 12.13
C ARG A 17 4.10 -19.36 11.74
N GLY A 18 3.95 -19.12 10.43
CA GLY A 18 3.35 -17.90 9.89
C GLY A 18 4.35 -16.79 9.58
N VAL A 19 5.64 -16.95 9.93
CA VAL A 19 6.70 -16.05 9.50
C VAL A 19 7.17 -16.45 8.10
N ALA A 20 7.05 -15.55 7.12
CA ALA A 20 7.60 -15.77 5.78
C ALA A 20 9.13 -15.65 5.75
N GLY A 21 9.69 -14.79 6.60
CA GLY A 21 11.13 -14.55 6.71
C GLY A 21 11.43 -13.16 7.25
N VAL A 22 12.72 -12.83 7.31
CA VAL A 22 13.19 -11.47 7.67
C VAL A 22 13.66 -10.76 6.42
N VAL A 23 13.25 -9.49 6.26
CA VAL A 23 13.65 -8.64 5.13
C VAL A 23 15.15 -8.40 5.15
N ARG A 24 15.79 -8.67 4.00
CA ARG A 24 17.24 -8.60 3.83
C ARG A 24 17.59 -8.02 2.47
N PHE A 25 18.72 -7.34 2.42
CA PHE A 25 19.33 -6.88 1.18
C PHE A 25 20.56 -7.76 0.90
N GLY A 26 20.39 -8.76 0.03
CA GLY A 26 21.39 -9.80 -0.18
C GLY A 26 21.68 -10.57 1.11
N THR A 27 22.93 -10.52 1.58
CA THR A 27 23.37 -11.19 2.81
C THR A 27 23.25 -10.31 4.06
N ARG A 28 22.92 -9.02 3.91
CA ARG A 28 22.85 -8.05 5.00
C ARG A 28 21.42 -7.94 5.54
N THR A 29 21.29 -8.04 6.86
CA THR A 29 20.09 -7.60 7.57
C THR A 29 20.31 -6.13 7.96
N PRO A 30 19.57 -5.16 7.37
CA PRO A 30 19.74 -3.76 7.72
C PRO A 30 19.17 -3.47 9.11
N THR A 31 19.78 -2.52 9.81
CA THR A 31 19.17 -1.90 11.00
C THR A 31 18.16 -0.85 10.55
N VAL A 32 16.99 -0.83 11.18
CA VAL A 32 15.97 0.19 10.93
C VAL A 32 16.35 1.46 11.72
N PRO A 33 16.38 2.65 11.09
CA PRO A 33 16.63 3.89 11.82
C PRO A 33 15.56 4.17 12.89
N GLU A 34 15.95 4.73 14.04
CA GLU A 34 15.03 5.02 15.14
C GLU A 34 13.86 5.91 14.71
N ALA A 35 14.12 6.90 13.85
CA ALA A 35 13.08 7.78 13.30
C ALA A 35 11.93 7.02 12.60
N VAL A 36 12.21 5.88 11.96
CA VAL A 36 11.19 5.03 11.35
C VAL A 36 10.39 4.28 12.41
N ILE A 37 11.06 3.79 13.45
CA ILE A 37 10.44 3.11 14.59
C ILE A 37 9.49 4.09 15.30
N ASP A 38 9.93 5.32 15.53
CA ASP A 38 9.13 6.36 16.17
C ASP A 38 7.94 6.78 15.31
N ALA A 39 8.12 6.89 13.98
CA ALA A 39 7.01 7.16 13.07
C ALA A 39 5.96 6.03 13.07
N LEU A 40 6.37 4.77 13.25
CA LEU A 40 5.43 3.65 13.40
C LEU A 40 4.70 3.72 14.75
N ARG A 41 5.42 3.98 15.85
CA ARG A 41 4.83 4.17 17.20
C ARG A 41 3.81 5.31 17.22
N ALA A 42 4.11 6.43 16.57
CA ALA A 42 3.21 7.59 16.51
C ALA A 42 1.89 7.31 15.76
N ARG A 43 1.83 6.24 14.96
CA ARG A 43 0.61 5.81 14.24
C ARG A 43 -0.21 4.76 15.00
N GLN A 44 0.28 4.30 16.15
CA GLN A 44 -0.41 3.30 16.95
C GLN A 44 -1.59 3.93 17.70
N ASP A 45 -2.65 3.16 17.88
CA ASP A 45 -3.73 3.46 18.82
C ASP A 45 -3.33 3.13 20.26
N ASN A 46 -4.26 3.36 21.21
CA ASN A 46 -4.03 3.07 22.64
C ASN A 46 -3.74 1.59 22.94
N ASN A 47 -4.02 0.69 22.00
CA ASN A 47 -3.77 -0.75 22.12
C ASN A 47 -2.49 -1.19 21.38
N GLY A 48 -1.74 -0.26 20.80
CA GLY A 48 -0.50 -0.54 20.06
C GLY A 48 -0.71 -0.97 18.61
N TYR A 49 -1.92 -0.87 18.07
CA TYR A 49 -2.22 -1.25 16.69
C TYR A 49 -2.12 -0.06 15.75
N VAL A 50 -1.51 -0.27 14.58
CA VAL A 50 -1.60 0.66 13.47
C VAL A 50 -2.81 0.26 12.63
N LEU A 51 -3.83 1.11 12.61
CA LEU A 51 -4.96 0.97 11.69
C LEU A 51 -4.47 1.17 10.26
N LEU A 52 -4.31 0.05 9.55
CA LEU A 52 -4.15 0.08 8.12
C LEU A 52 -5.52 0.36 7.50
N ASP A 53 -5.52 1.31 6.59
CA ASP A 53 -6.56 1.51 5.60
C ASP A 53 -7.03 0.13 5.06
N PRO A 54 -8.34 -0.20 5.15
CA PRO A 54 -8.84 -1.48 4.66
C PRO A 54 -8.36 -1.74 3.23
N PRO A 55 -8.09 -3.00 2.85
CA PRO A 55 -7.78 -3.31 1.46
C PRO A 55 -8.87 -2.74 0.55
N GLY A 56 -8.52 -1.74 -0.28
CA GLY A 56 -9.46 -1.03 -1.15
C GLY A 56 -10.10 0.24 -0.58
N SER A 57 -9.67 0.77 0.58
CA SER A 57 -10.01 2.15 0.93
C SER A 57 -9.21 3.10 0.07
N MET A 58 -9.91 3.92 -0.71
CA MET A 58 -9.34 4.87 -1.66
C MET A 58 -9.55 6.27 -1.08
N LYS A 59 -8.52 7.11 -1.12
CA LYS A 59 -8.57 8.49 -0.64
C LYS A 59 -8.64 9.44 -1.82
N ALA A 60 -9.28 10.60 -1.62
CA ALA A 60 -9.25 11.69 -2.59
C ALA A 60 -7.79 12.03 -2.95
N GLY A 61 -7.48 12.02 -4.24
CA GLY A 61 -6.12 12.19 -4.75
C GLY A 61 -5.38 10.89 -5.08
N ASP A 62 -5.87 9.71 -4.67
CA ASP A 62 -5.23 8.44 -5.01
C ASP A 62 -5.24 8.21 -6.52
N ARG A 63 -4.11 7.76 -7.08
CA ARG A 63 -4.02 7.27 -8.45
C ARG A 63 -4.63 5.89 -8.56
N VAL A 64 -5.52 5.73 -9.52
CA VAL A 64 -6.33 4.52 -9.67
C VAL A 64 -6.40 4.14 -11.14
N GLN A 65 -6.54 2.85 -11.38
CA GLN A 65 -6.70 2.31 -12.72
C GLN A 65 -7.99 1.52 -12.81
N VAL A 66 -8.72 1.74 -13.90
CA VAL A 66 -9.91 0.97 -14.21
C VAL A 66 -9.48 -0.39 -14.76
N ARG A 67 -9.81 -1.45 -14.02
CA ARG A 67 -9.44 -2.84 -14.35
C ARG A 67 -10.59 -3.67 -14.91
N GLN A 68 -11.79 -3.10 -15.03
CA GLN A 68 -12.96 -3.77 -15.62
C GLN A 68 -13.90 -2.76 -16.30
N GLY A 69 -14.75 -3.26 -17.21
CA GLY A 69 -15.78 -2.46 -17.87
C GLY A 69 -15.28 -1.69 -19.10
N PRO A 70 -16.12 -0.79 -19.67
CA PRO A 70 -15.84 -0.12 -20.94
C PRO A 70 -14.67 0.87 -20.87
N LEU A 71 -14.29 1.28 -19.66
CA LEU A 71 -13.21 2.22 -19.40
C LEU A 71 -11.92 1.51 -18.98
N TYR A 72 -11.83 0.18 -19.21
CA TYR A 72 -10.66 -0.62 -18.89
C TYR A 72 -9.37 0.00 -19.42
N GLY A 73 -8.34 0.01 -18.56
CA GLY A 73 -7.00 0.51 -18.90
C GLY A 73 -6.82 2.01 -18.67
N LEU A 74 -7.89 2.79 -18.48
CA LEU A 74 -7.78 4.21 -18.15
C LEU A 74 -7.27 4.41 -16.73
N GLU A 75 -6.40 5.40 -16.58
CA GLU A 75 -5.87 5.87 -15.30
C GLU A 75 -6.52 7.20 -14.93
N GLY A 76 -6.73 7.39 -13.63
CA GLY A 76 -7.33 8.62 -13.13
C GLY A 76 -7.01 8.86 -11.67
N ILE A 77 -7.54 9.98 -11.19
CA ILE A 77 -7.43 10.42 -9.80
C ILE A 77 -8.79 10.19 -9.13
N PHE A 78 -8.78 9.53 -7.98
CA PHE A 78 -9.97 9.37 -7.16
C PHE A 78 -10.40 10.72 -6.59
N GLU A 79 -11.65 11.13 -6.83
CA GLU A 79 -12.18 12.40 -6.33
C GLU A 79 -12.99 12.15 -5.05
N SER A 80 -14.00 11.28 -5.10
CA SER A 80 -14.87 11.00 -3.95
C SER A 80 -15.70 9.73 -4.09
N GLU A 81 -16.20 9.21 -2.97
CA GLU A 81 -17.27 8.22 -2.95
C GLU A 81 -18.62 8.93 -3.11
N CYS A 82 -19.37 8.60 -4.16
CA CYS A 82 -20.71 9.16 -4.40
C CYS A 82 -21.81 8.36 -3.70
N SER A 83 -21.61 7.05 -3.53
CA SER A 83 -22.51 6.15 -2.80
C SER A 83 -21.76 4.89 -2.35
N LEU A 84 -22.43 3.99 -1.62
CA LEU A 84 -21.86 2.74 -1.08
C LEU A 84 -20.98 1.94 -2.04
N ASN A 85 -21.29 1.95 -3.35
CA ASN A 85 -20.56 1.18 -4.36
C ASN A 85 -20.14 2.00 -5.59
N ARG A 86 -20.34 3.32 -5.62
CA ARG A 86 -19.97 4.17 -6.77
C ARG A 86 -19.02 5.27 -6.36
N VAL A 87 -18.03 5.47 -7.20
CA VAL A 87 -16.94 6.41 -6.96
C VAL A 87 -16.79 7.32 -8.17
N ARG A 88 -16.39 8.56 -7.92
CA ARG A 88 -16.13 9.56 -8.94
C ARG A 88 -14.64 9.70 -9.13
N LEU A 89 -14.23 9.63 -10.39
CA LEU A 89 -12.84 9.76 -10.82
C LEU A 89 -12.69 10.93 -11.76
N LEU A 90 -11.52 11.54 -11.72
CA LEU A 90 -11.03 12.45 -12.74
C LEU A 90 -10.09 11.69 -13.67
N VAL A 91 -10.47 11.56 -14.93
CA VAL A 91 -9.72 10.82 -15.96
C VAL A 91 -9.38 11.80 -17.08
N GLU A 92 -8.18 11.70 -17.65
CA GLU A 92 -7.83 12.50 -18.83
C GLU A 92 -8.24 11.77 -20.11
N VAL A 93 -9.11 12.42 -20.90
CA VAL A 93 -9.60 11.87 -22.16
C VAL A 93 -9.36 12.91 -23.24
N LEU A 94 -8.57 12.57 -24.26
CA LEU A 94 -8.22 13.45 -25.37
C LEU A 94 -7.64 14.81 -24.90
N GLY A 95 -6.82 14.80 -23.84
CA GLY A 95 -6.20 16.01 -23.28
C GLY A 95 -7.12 16.87 -22.42
N ALA A 96 -8.34 16.42 -22.15
CA ALA A 96 -9.29 17.12 -21.28
C ALA A 96 -9.59 16.30 -20.01
N PRO A 97 -9.63 16.93 -18.83
CA PRO A 97 -10.04 16.25 -17.60
C PRO A 97 -11.57 16.04 -17.59
N VAL A 98 -11.99 14.77 -17.54
CA VAL A 98 -13.39 14.35 -17.53
C VAL A 98 -13.71 13.65 -16.22
N ARG A 99 -14.87 13.97 -15.63
CA ARG A 99 -15.38 13.30 -14.44
C ARG A 99 -16.21 12.08 -14.82
N VAL A 100 -15.85 10.93 -14.30
CA VAL A 100 -16.53 9.66 -14.55
C VAL A 100 -17.02 9.07 -13.24
N THR A 101 -18.24 8.54 -13.22
CA THR A 101 -18.77 7.78 -12.08
C THR A 101 -18.89 6.31 -12.45
N LEU A 102 -18.28 5.42 -11.66
CA LEU A 102 -18.27 3.99 -11.92
C LEU A 102 -18.26 3.16 -10.61
N PRO A 103 -18.54 1.85 -10.68
CA PRO A 103 -18.49 0.99 -9.52
C PRO A 103 -17.08 0.87 -8.93
N LYS A 104 -16.97 0.90 -7.59
CA LYS A 104 -15.70 0.74 -6.88
C LYS A 104 -15.01 -0.60 -7.19
N SER A 105 -15.78 -1.65 -7.46
CA SER A 105 -15.28 -2.98 -7.82
C SER A 105 -14.50 -3.01 -9.14
N GLN A 106 -14.67 -2.01 -10.01
CA GLN A 106 -13.95 -1.92 -11.27
C GLN A 106 -12.57 -1.26 -11.13
N LEU A 107 -12.22 -0.79 -9.92
CA LEU A 107 -10.99 -0.06 -9.67
C LEU A 107 -9.96 -0.87 -8.91
N ALA A 108 -8.71 -0.65 -9.28
CA ALA A 108 -7.55 -1.01 -8.48
C ALA A 108 -6.73 0.25 -8.19
N ARG A 109 -6.13 0.31 -7.00
CA ARG A 109 -5.10 1.31 -6.71
C ARG A 109 -3.95 1.07 -7.69
N SER A 110 -3.50 2.13 -8.37
CA SER A 110 -2.30 2.03 -9.18
C SER A 110 -1.10 1.91 -8.23
N LEU A 111 -0.56 0.69 -8.09
CA LEU A 111 0.71 0.49 -7.43
C LEU A 111 1.78 0.92 -8.42
N ASN A 112 2.40 2.07 -8.16
CA ASN A 112 3.57 2.51 -8.91
C ASN A 112 4.64 1.41 -8.75
N THR A 113 4.78 0.55 -9.75
CA THR A 113 5.69 -0.59 -9.72
C THR A 113 7.04 -0.11 -10.26
N ASP A 114 7.58 0.92 -9.60
CA ASP A 114 8.92 1.46 -9.88
C ASP A 114 9.78 1.18 -8.64
N TRP A 115 10.10 -0.09 -8.37
CA TRP A 115 10.98 -0.48 -7.26
C TRP A 115 12.37 -0.96 -7.72
N THR A 116 12.86 -0.48 -8.88
CA THR A 116 14.23 -0.79 -9.32
C THR A 116 15.28 -0.14 -8.42
#